data_AF-A0A8K0A0S7-F1
#
_entry.id   AF-A0A8K0A0S7-F1
#
_cell.length_a   1.000
_cell.length_b   1.000
_cell.length_c   1.000
_cell.angle_alpha   90.00
_cell.angle_beta   90.00
_cell.angle_gamma   90.00
#
_symmetry.space_group_name_H-M   'P 1'
#
loop_
_entity.id
_entity.type
_entity.pdbx_description
1 polymer ?
#
loop_
_entity_poly.entity_id
_entity_poly.type
_entity_poly.pdbx_seq_one_letter_code
_entity_poly.pdbx_strand_id
1 'polypeptide(L)'
;MAAPRAGSSSTTWTKSLAHVPPITQHIVDCWADETAKIPRAKQTKGYSNYVEGYIHDVEVQVRAESQDNCIIRGRSFPSMRKTANPYKLTVTLTRDPVTIKGSKCECKAGVGGCSHSIGLLYVICHYLKLEYDSVPLVISKTSQPQIWHIPQRSEGLHAKAVDSLTINKVNPVPKTTKRKRVTEGVLPKLYCPVSKPIPSASFTTSLLEQLNADKNDAQIQKVLPTSPSPPSVESKFGLVPFGSVISYQQRPQQKDGDIINHSCQPTYPPFPLPPQVPTNHHVPTETEQEVFLGLQVTLEHAYEVEQSTREQSQNKTWHDVRKHRLTSSNFKQVCSRKKDHASLAVRFLSSKNIQTQAMKFGIEHEPEAAKLYSEVTGNNVYLSGFVINPSAPHLGASPDRKVFVPNDPNPYGLLEIKCPDKHHFEKCDYLKKTNNGTYKLKSIHAYYYQMMGQMALTGTKWCDFLVKCKNDYHLERIMYDEEEWIKMKTSLDLFFFNYYLPQICSK
;
A
#
# COMPACT_ATOMS: atom_id res chain seq x y z
N MET A 1 74.06 -31.11 36.45
CA MET A 1 72.93 -31.53 37.29
C MET A 1 71.83 -30.48 37.15
N ALA A 2 70.83 -30.77 36.31
CA ALA A 2 69.63 -29.93 36.18
C ALA A 2 68.51 -30.60 36.99
N ALA A 3 67.96 -29.85 37.95
CA ALA A 3 66.90 -30.31 38.84
C ALA A 3 65.61 -30.67 38.07
N PRO A 4 64.87 -31.72 38.47
CA PRO A 4 63.62 -32.09 37.82
C PRO A 4 62.54 -31.03 38.11
N ARG A 5 61.94 -30.47 37.05
CA ARG A 5 60.73 -29.65 37.17
C ARG A 5 59.58 -30.57 37.57
N ALA A 6 59.02 -30.29 38.74
CA ALA A 6 57.86 -30.96 39.32
C ALA A 6 56.69 -31.05 38.33
N GLY A 7 56.05 -32.22 38.29
CA GLY A 7 54.90 -32.50 37.42
C GLY A 7 53.73 -31.56 37.70
N SER A 8 53.22 -30.92 36.65
CA SER A 8 51.97 -30.16 36.72
C SER A 8 50.79 -31.11 36.66
N SER A 9 50.05 -31.25 37.75
CA SER A 9 48.72 -31.87 37.76
C SER A 9 47.82 -31.12 36.75
N SER A 10 47.45 -31.76 35.65
CA SER A 10 46.56 -31.17 34.64
C SER A 10 45.19 -30.91 35.27
N THR A 11 44.84 -29.64 35.45
CA THR A 11 43.52 -29.24 35.97
C THR A 11 42.48 -29.39 34.87
N THR A 12 41.58 -30.36 35.01
CA THR A 12 40.49 -30.62 34.05
C THR A 12 39.28 -29.74 34.37
N TRP A 13 38.59 -29.24 33.33
CA TRP A 13 37.40 -28.39 33.44
C TRP A 13 36.21 -29.06 32.76
N THR A 14 35.01 -28.90 33.33
CA THR A 14 33.77 -29.50 32.84
C THR A 14 32.64 -28.47 32.78
N LYS A 15 31.63 -28.74 31.96
CA LYS A 15 30.36 -27.99 31.96
C LYS A 15 29.32 -28.59 32.89
N SER A 16 29.60 -29.73 33.53
CA SER A 16 28.69 -30.33 34.51
C SER A 16 28.55 -29.44 35.75
N LEU A 17 27.31 -29.25 36.20
CA LEU A 17 26.98 -28.51 37.41
C LEU A 17 26.76 -29.42 38.63
N ALA A 18 26.82 -30.75 38.44
CA ALA A 18 26.54 -31.75 39.48
C ALA A 18 27.38 -31.60 40.77
N HIS A 19 28.54 -30.97 40.68
CA HIS A 19 29.45 -30.77 41.80
C HIS A 19 29.48 -29.33 42.31
N VAL A 20 28.60 -28.44 41.83
CA VAL A 20 28.52 -27.07 42.33
C VAL A 20 27.69 -27.05 43.64
N PRO A 21 28.20 -26.47 44.74
CA PRO A 21 27.42 -26.32 45.98
C PRO A 21 26.13 -25.52 45.72
N PRO A 22 25.04 -25.77 46.47
CA PRO A 22 23.74 -25.11 46.26
C PRO A 22 23.75 -23.63 46.69
N ILE A 23 24.42 -22.80 45.91
CA ILE A 23 24.51 -21.36 46.14
C ILE A 23 23.20 -20.67 45.71
N THR A 24 22.72 -19.74 46.55
CA THR A 24 21.48 -18.98 46.32
C THR A 24 21.79 -17.49 46.12
N GLN A 25 20.83 -16.75 45.55
CA GLN A 25 20.95 -15.28 45.42
C GLN A 25 21.18 -14.61 46.77
N HIS A 26 20.53 -15.09 47.84
CA HIS A 26 20.73 -14.56 49.19
C HIS A 26 22.18 -14.69 49.66
N ILE A 27 22.84 -15.83 49.40
CA ILE A 27 24.26 -16.03 49.73
C ILE A 27 25.15 -15.05 48.95
N VAL A 28 24.82 -14.80 47.67
CA VAL A 28 25.56 -13.83 46.84
C VAL A 28 25.41 -12.41 47.37
N ASP A 29 24.20 -12.01 47.72
CA ASP A 29 23.88 -10.66 48.21
C ASP A 29 24.54 -10.43 49.59
N CYS A 30 24.40 -11.36 50.54
CA CYS A 30 25.08 -11.30 51.85
C CYS A 30 26.60 -11.24 51.70
N TRP A 31 27.18 -12.06 50.83
CA TRP A 31 28.62 -12.00 50.56
C TRP A 31 29.04 -10.65 49.97
N ALA A 32 28.26 -10.11 49.03
CA ALA A 32 28.57 -8.85 48.37
C ALA A 32 28.51 -7.66 49.35
N ASP A 33 27.51 -7.62 50.22
CA ASP A 33 27.31 -6.54 51.19
C ASP A 33 28.26 -6.64 52.39
N GLU A 34 28.36 -7.82 53.02
CA GLU A 34 29.01 -7.97 54.32
C GLU A 34 30.49 -8.37 54.20
N THR A 35 30.80 -9.30 53.29
CA THR A 35 32.14 -9.88 53.17
C THR A 35 33.02 -9.10 52.20
N ALA A 36 32.56 -8.94 50.96
CA ALA A 36 33.32 -8.29 49.89
C ALA A 36 33.13 -6.77 49.86
N LYS A 37 32.14 -6.24 50.59
CA LYS A 37 31.80 -4.80 50.70
C LYS A 37 31.75 -4.12 49.32
N ILE A 38 31.11 -4.78 48.35
CA ILE A 38 31.00 -4.33 46.98
C ILE A 38 29.93 -3.23 46.92
N PRO A 39 30.24 -2.02 46.39
CA PRO A 39 29.24 -0.96 46.29
C PRO A 39 27.98 -1.40 45.53
N ARG A 40 26.80 -1.01 46.02
CA ARG A 40 25.50 -1.38 45.45
C ARG A 40 25.40 -1.12 43.93
N ALA A 41 25.98 -0.02 43.44
CA ALA A 41 26.04 0.27 42.00
C ALA A 41 26.74 -0.83 41.17
N LYS A 42 27.81 -1.45 41.70
CA LYS A 42 28.50 -2.57 41.04
C LYS A 42 27.70 -3.86 41.14
N GLN A 43 26.96 -4.06 42.22
CA GLN A 43 26.06 -5.22 42.36
C GLN A 43 24.91 -5.14 41.35
N THR A 44 24.23 -3.99 41.26
CA THR A 44 23.18 -3.73 40.25
C THR A 44 23.73 -3.96 38.85
N LYS A 45 24.93 -3.42 38.55
CA LYS A 45 25.56 -3.63 37.24
C LYS A 45 25.94 -5.09 36.99
N GLY A 46 26.31 -5.84 38.03
CA GLY A 46 26.58 -7.27 37.94
C GLY A 46 25.33 -8.08 37.60
N TYR A 47 24.19 -7.74 38.22
CA TYR A 47 22.90 -8.30 37.83
C TYR A 47 22.54 -7.97 36.38
N SER A 48 22.75 -6.72 35.93
CA SER A 48 22.55 -6.34 34.51
C SER A 48 23.44 -7.15 33.57
N ASN A 49 24.72 -7.38 33.91
CA ASN A 49 25.62 -8.17 33.08
C ASN A 49 25.17 -9.63 32.95
N TYR A 50 24.54 -10.19 33.98
CA TYR A 50 23.88 -11.49 33.93
C TYR A 50 22.68 -11.46 32.97
N VAL A 51 21.72 -10.56 33.17
CA VAL A 51 20.49 -10.47 32.35
C VAL A 51 20.79 -10.20 30.88
N GLU A 52 21.75 -9.31 30.61
CA GLU A 52 22.11 -8.91 29.26
C GLU A 52 23.02 -9.94 28.56
N GLY A 53 23.38 -11.05 29.22
CA GLY A 53 24.21 -12.10 28.63
C GLY A 53 25.63 -11.66 28.30
N TYR A 54 26.28 -10.92 29.22
CA TYR A 54 27.69 -10.56 29.10
C TYR A 54 28.62 -11.65 29.64
N ILE A 55 28.09 -12.53 30.50
CA ILE A 55 28.81 -13.69 31.04
C ILE A 55 28.58 -14.90 30.14
N HIS A 56 29.65 -15.60 29.76
CA HIS A 56 29.61 -16.79 28.92
C HIS A 56 30.78 -17.74 29.23
N ASP A 57 30.83 -18.88 28.55
CA ASP A 57 31.87 -19.92 28.69
C ASP A 57 32.12 -20.34 30.14
N VAL A 58 31.04 -20.63 30.87
CA VAL A 58 31.09 -21.07 32.27
C VAL A 58 31.54 -22.53 32.34
N GLU A 59 32.53 -22.80 33.19
CA GLU A 59 33.09 -24.13 33.42
C GLU A 59 33.45 -24.31 34.89
N VAL A 60 33.28 -25.53 35.39
CA VAL A 60 33.56 -25.95 36.75
C VAL A 60 34.82 -26.81 36.75
N GLN A 61 35.69 -26.62 37.73
CA GLN A 61 36.88 -27.45 37.88
C GLN A 61 36.49 -28.87 38.31
N VAL A 62 37.03 -29.88 37.61
CA VAL A 62 36.85 -31.29 37.96
C VAL A 62 37.61 -31.59 39.24
N ARG A 63 36.96 -32.30 40.15
CA ARG A 63 37.45 -32.61 41.51
C ARG A 63 38.79 -33.34 41.49
N ALA A 64 39.75 -32.89 42.30
CA ALA A 64 40.76 -33.75 42.90
C ALA A 64 40.27 -34.13 44.31
N GLU A 65 40.46 -35.39 44.73
CA GLU A 65 39.84 -35.99 45.93
C GLU A 65 40.09 -35.22 47.25
N SER A 66 41.08 -34.33 47.29
CA SER A 66 41.52 -33.56 48.46
C SER A 66 41.09 -32.08 48.52
N GLN A 67 40.27 -31.58 47.59
CA GLN A 67 39.87 -30.16 47.57
C GLN A 67 38.44 -29.91 48.09
N ASP A 68 38.36 -29.18 49.21
CA ASP A 68 37.11 -28.71 49.83
C ASP A 68 36.45 -27.53 49.08
N ASN A 69 37.19 -26.91 48.15
CA ASN A 69 36.71 -25.76 47.38
C ASN A 69 36.21 -26.18 45.99
N CYS A 70 35.11 -25.56 45.55
CA CYS A 70 34.62 -25.63 44.18
C CYS A 70 35.03 -24.36 43.42
N ILE A 71 35.82 -24.52 42.35
CA ILE A 71 36.30 -23.40 41.53
C ILE A 71 35.52 -23.36 40.23
N ILE A 72 34.98 -22.19 39.91
CA ILE A 72 34.16 -21.96 38.72
C ILE A 72 34.78 -20.81 37.94
N ARG A 73 35.01 -21.01 36.65
CA ARG A 73 35.52 -19.97 35.75
C ARG A 73 34.48 -19.58 34.72
N GLY A 74 34.61 -18.37 34.22
CA GLY A 74 33.78 -17.86 33.14
C GLY A 74 34.49 -16.72 32.41
N ARG A 75 33.84 -16.21 31.37
CA ARG A 75 34.28 -15.06 30.59
C ARG A 75 33.23 -13.97 30.64
N SER A 76 33.67 -12.72 30.68
CA SER A 76 32.79 -11.55 30.67
C SER A 76 33.25 -10.55 29.63
N PHE A 77 32.37 -10.18 28.70
CA PHE A 77 32.65 -9.05 27.82
C PHE A 77 32.76 -7.75 28.61
N PRO A 78 33.59 -6.78 28.18
CA PRO A 78 33.56 -5.43 28.72
C PRO A 78 32.19 -4.79 28.50
N SER A 79 31.70 -4.01 29.47
CA SER A 79 30.41 -3.33 29.38
C SER A 79 30.27 -2.56 28.06
N MET A 80 29.13 -2.69 27.39
CA MET A 80 28.79 -2.08 26.09
C MET A 80 29.60 -2.58 24.89
N ARG A 81 30.52 -3.55 25.06
CA ARG A 81 31.44 -3.99 24.00
C ARG A 81 31.55 -5.52 23.90
N LYS A 82 30.48 -6.17 23.41
CA LYS A 82 30.43 -7.63 23.17
C LYS A 82 31.36 -8.12 22.05
N THR A 83 32.01 -7.22 21.31
CA THR A 83 32.98 -7.53 20.26
C THR A 83 34.43 -7.43 20.73
N ALA A 84 34.68 -6.96 21.96
CA ALA A 84 36.02 -6.86 22.53
C ALA A 84 36.45 -8.19 23.19
N ASN A 85 37.76 -8.37 23.39
CA ASN A 85 38.28 -9.53 24.11
C ASN A 85 37.67 -9.61 25.53
N PRO A 86 37.05 -10.75 25.89
CA PRO A 86 36.39 -10.88 27.19
C PRO A 86 37.42 -11.06 28.32
N TYR A 87 37.10 -10.53 29.50
CA TYR A 87 37.85 -10.75 30.72
C TYR A 87 37.65 -12.17 31.21
N LYS A 88 38.74 -12.84 31.61
CA LYS A 88 38.64 -14.12 32.34
C LYS A 88 38.35 -13.84 33.80
N LEU A 89 37.46 -14.64 34.38
CA LEU A 89 37.12 -14.57 35.79
C LEU A 89 36.97 -15.95 36.42
N THR A 90 37.21 -16.00 37.73
CA THR A 90 37.14 -17.21 38.54
C THR A 90 36.54 -16.88 39.89
N VAL A 91 35.66 -17.76 40.38
CA VAL A 91 35.02 -17.69 41.69
C VAL A 91 35.32 -18.98 42.43
N THR A 92 35.58 -18.89 43.73
CA THR A 92 35.84 -20.04 44.61
C THR A 92 34.76 -20.13 45.68
N LEU A 93 34.08 -21.28 45.75
CA LEU A 93 33.02 -21.59 46.71
C LEU A 93 33.49 -22.65 47.70
N THR A 94 33.11 -22.53 48.96
CA THR A 94 33.22 -23.61 49.96
C THR A 94 31.97 -24.50 49.91
N ARG A 95 32.10 -25.76 50.31
CA ARG A 95 30.99 -26.74 50.29
C ARG A 95 30.24 -26.80 51.60
N ASP A 96 30.95 -26.72 52.72
CA ASP A 96 30.36 -26.85 54.05
C ASP A 96 31.08 -25.91 55.06
N PRO A 97 30.45 -24.78 55.46
CA PRO A 97 29.20 -24.23 54.93
C PRO A 97 29.36 -23.69 53.50
N VAL A 98 28.26 -23.58 52.75
CA VAL A 98 28.27 -22.99 51.39
C VAL A 98 28.49 -21.47 51.47
N THR A 99 29.71 -21.02 51.18
CA THR A 99 30.08 -19.60 51.17
C THR A 99 30.98 -19.26 50.00
N ILE A 100 31.07 -17.97 49.65
CA ILE A 100 31.97 -17.49 48.59
C ILE A 100 33.30 -17.09 49.23
N LYS A 101 34.35 -17.87 48.97
CA LYS A 101 35.70 -17.62 49.49
C LYS A 101 36.38 -16.43 48.82
N GLY A 102 36.08 -16.19 47.55
CA GLY A 102 36.60 -15.05 46.81
C GLY A 102 36.42 -15.15 45.31
N SER A 103 36.73 -14.04 44.63
CA SER A 103 36.68 -13.94 43.17
C SER A 103 37.93 -13.28 42.60
N LYS A 104 38.27 -13.61 41.36
CA LYS A 104 39.37 -13.01 40.59
C LYS A 104 38.86 -12.66 39.20
N CYS A 105 39.21 -11.48 38.70
CA CYS A 105 38.86 -11.03 37.35
C CYS A 105 40.01 -10.20 36.76
N GLU A 106 40.24 -10.34 35.45
CA GLU A 106 41.26 -9.57 34.71
C GLU A 106 40.90 -8.08 34.47
N CYS A 107 39.74 -7.62 34.94
CA CYS A 107 39.35 -6.22 34.79
C CYS A 107 40.10 -5.31 35.79
N LYS A 108 40.06 -3.99 35.55
CA LYS A 108 40.72 -2.98 36.43
C LYS A 108 40.29 -3.05 37.90
N ALA A 109 39.08 -3.51 38.18
CA ALA A 109 38.56 -3.66 39.55
C ALA A 109 39.08 -4.94 40.25
N GLY A 110 39.57 -5.92 39.50
CA GLY A 110 40.35 -7.05 40.01
C GLY A 110 39.67 -7.90 41.08
N VAL A 111 40.49 -8.34 42.03
CA VAL A 111 40.27 -9.38 43.07
C VAL A 111 39.25 -8.96 44.15
N GLY A 112 38.92 -7.68 44.25
CA GLY A 112 38.05 -7.13 45.31
C GLY A 112 36.55 -7.12 45.00
N GLY A 113 36.08 -7.99 44.10
CA GLY A 113 34.67 -8.03 43.71
C GLY A 113 34.31 -6.97 42.66
N CYS A 114 34.16 -7.42 41.42
CA CYS A 114 33.74 -6.58 40.30
C CYS A 114 32.31 -6.95 39.87
N SER A 115 31.69 -6.09 39.06
CA SER A 115 30.37 -6.40 38.48
C SER A 115 30.39 -7.69 37.65
N HIS A 116 31.53 -8.07 37.05
CA HIS A 116 31.65 -9.32 36.30
C HIS A 116 31.59 -10.56 37.21
N SER A 117 32.26 -10.54 38.38
CA SER A 117 32.23 -11.67 39.31
C SER A 117 30.84 -11.87 39.92
N ILE A 118 30.13 -10.77 40.20
CA ILE A 118 28.72 -10.82 40.64
C ILE A 118 27.83 -11.39 39.53
N GLY A 119 28.05 -10.97 38.28
CA GLY A 119 27.33 -11.53 37.12
C GLY A 119 27.50 -13.05 37.00
N LEU A 120 28.73 -13.57 37.17
CA LEU A 120 28.99 -15.01 37.12
C LEU A 120 28.29 -15.76 38.27
N LEU A 121 28.30 -15.21 39.48
CA LEU A 121 27.59 -15.77 40.62
C LEU A 121 26.08 -15.88 40.37
N TYR A 122 25.46 -14.84 39.80
CA TYR A 122 24.04 -14.88 39.43
C TYR A 122 23.74 -15.88 38.32
N VAL A 123 24.61 -16.03 37.32
CA VAL A 123 24.47 -17.07 36.28
C VAL A 123 24.45 -18.46 36.90
N ILE A 124 25.36 -18.74 37.84
CA ILE A 124 25.42 -20.05 38.51
C ILE A 124 24.16 -20.28 39.36
N CYS A 125 23.76 -19.29 40.17
CA CYS A 125 22.52 -19.38 40.95
C CYS A 125 21.30 -19.64 40.06
N HIS A 126 21.25 -19.00 38.89
CA HIS A 126 20.16 -19.18 37.93
C HIS A 126 20.14 -20.61 37.36
N TYR A 127 21.29 -21.16 36.96
CA TYR A 127 21.35 -22.53 36.47
C TYR A 127 20.95 -23.55 37.52
N LEU A 128 21.39 -23.38 38.77
CA LEU A 128 21.00 -24.27 39.87
C LEU A 128 19.51 -24.14 40.21
N LYS A 129 18.95 -22.93 40.19
CA LYS A 129 17.52 -22.68 40.42
C LYS A 129 16.63 -23.29 39.34
N LEU A 130 17.12 -23.41 38.11
CA LEU A 130 16.44 -24.09 37.01
C LEU A 130 16.75 -25.60 36.93
N GLU A 131 17.47 -26.14 37.92
CA GLU A 131 17.81 -27.56 38.01
C GLU A 131 18.56 -28.07 36.77
N TYR A 132 19.48 -27.27 36.23
CA TYR A 132 20.31 -27.69 35.09
C TYR A 132 21.44 -28.63 35.52
N ASP A 133 21.52 -29.81 34.90
CA ASP A 133 22.62 -30.78 35.10
C ASP A 133 23.97 -30.30 34.53
N SER A 134 23.93 -29.41 33.54
CA SER A 134 25.11 -28.84 32.88
C SER A 134 24.86 -27.43 32.35
N VAL A 135 25.94 -26.67 32.14
CA VAL A 135 25.92 -25.33 31.55
C VAL A 135 25.30 -25.41 30.13
N PRO A 136 24.22 -24.65 29.84
CA PRO A 136 23.54 -24.69 28.55
C PRO A 136 24.49 -24.41 27.37
N LEU A 137 24.27 -25.12 26.26
CA LEU A 137 25.02 -24.89 25.03
C LEU A 137 24.65 -23.51 24.45
N VAL A 138 25.67 -22.70 24.14
CA VAL A 138 25.49 -21.47 23.37
C VAL A 138 25.19 -21.87 21.92
N ILE A 139 23.91 -21.91 21.56
CA ILE A 139 23.47 -22.19 20.20
C ILE A 139 23.98 -21.07 19.29
N SER A 140 24.59 -21.43 18.16
CA SER A 140 25.08 -20.44 17.20
C SER A 140 23.92 -19.60 16.66
N LYS A 141 24.18 -18.35 16.29
CA LYS A 141 23.16 -17.46 15.73
C LYS A 141 22.56 -17.99 14.42
N THR A 142 23.26 -18.88 13.72
CA THR A 142 22.77 -19.54 12.50
C THR A 142 21.90 -20.77 12.79
N SER A 143 21.91 -21.29 14.02
CA SER A 143 21.05 -22.39 14.46
C SER A 143 19.81 -21.93 15.22
N GLN A 144 19.65 -20.63 15.45
CA GLN A 144 18.42 -20.03 16.00
C GLN A 144 17.46 -19.64 14.87
N PRO A 145 16.13 -19.80 15.05
CA PRO A 145 15.14 -19.27 14.12
C PRO A 145 15.38 -17.79 13.85
N GLN A 146 15.29 -17.35 12.59
CA GLN A 146 15.54 -15.95 12.26
C GLN A 146 14.56 -15.04 13.02
N ILE A 147 15.08 -14.02 13.70
CA ILE A 147 14.31 -13.08 14.54
C ILE A 147 14.43 -11.62 14.09
N TRP A 148 15.06 -11.37 12.94
CA TRP A 148 15.21 -10.02 12.35
C TRP A 148 13.87 -9.30 12.07
N HIS A 149 12.75 -10.03 12.12
CA HIS A 149 11.41 -9.54 11.83
C HIS A 149 10.51 -9.44 13.08
N ILE A 150 11.05 -9.47 14.31
CA ILE A 150 10.25 -9.40 15.55
C ILE A 150 10.76 -8.29 16.49
N PRO A 151 9.95 -7.27 16.82
CA PRO A 151 8.63 -7.02 16.26
C PRO A 151 8.72 -6.70 14.76
N GLN A 152 7.61 -6.93 14.05
CA GLN A 152 7.51 -6.79 12.61
C GLN A 152 8.06 -5.43 12.18
N ARG A 153 9.11 -5.43 11.35
CA ARG A 153 9.62 -4.20 10.70
C ARG A 153 8.52 -3.47 9.89
N SER A 154 7.40 -4.14 9.64
CA SER A 154 6.20 -3.64 8.97
C SER A 154 5.20 -2.93 9.90
N GLU A 155 5.36 -2.93 11.22
CA GLU A 155 4.56 -2.05 12.09
C GLU A 155 4.95 -0.60 11.79
N GLY A 156 4.12 0.07 10.97
CA GLY A 156 4.29 1.47 10.55
C GLY A 156 5.06 1.71 9.24
N LEU A 157 5.71 0.69 8.68
CA LEU A 157 6.40 0.77 7.38
C LEU A 157 5.60 0.01 6.31
N HIS A 158 4.73 0.75 5.61
CA HIS A 158 4.07 0.25 4.42
C HIS A 158 5.00 0.39 3.22
N ALA A 159 5.00 -0.61 2.33
CA ALA A 159 5.63 -0.47 1.02
C ALA A 159 5.00 0.76 0.33
N LYS A 160 5.82 1.78 0.07
CA LYS A 160 5.46 2.95 -0.72
C LYS A 160 6.32 2.98 -1.96
N ALA A 161 5.73 3.40 -3.08
CA ALA A 161 6.48 3.64 -4.29
C ALA A 161 7.55 4.71 -4.02
N VAL A 162 8.74 4.55 -4.61
CA VAL A 162 9.76 5.61 -4.58
C VAL A 162 9.29 6.68 -5.55
N ASP A 163 8.60 7.69 -5.03
CA ASP A 163 7.94 8.73 -5.83
C ASP A 163 8.87 9.88 -6.23
N SER A 164 9.89 10.17 -5.41
CA SER A 164 10.90 11.18 -5.72
C SER A 164 12.25 10.81 -5.10
N LEU A 165 13.32 11.07 -5.84
CA LEU A 165 14.70 10.83 -5.40
C LEU A 165 15.45 12.16 -5.41
N THR A 166 15.70 12.75 -4.24
CA THR A 166 16.51 13.97 -4.13
C THR A 166 17.99 13.59 -4.11
N ILE A 167 18.68 13.74 -5.26
CA ILE A 167 20.13 13.53 -5.33
C ILE A 167 20.83 14.82 -4.89
N ASN A 168 21.14 14.91 -3.61
CA ASN A 168 21.94 16.01 -3.09
C ASN A 168 23.43 15.72 -3.35
N LYS A 169 24.05 16.50 -4.24
CA LYS A 169 25.50 16.48 -4.42
C LYS A 169 26.13 17.16 -3.21
N VAL A 170 26.82 16.40 -2.36
CA VAL A 170 27.71 16.98 -1.35
C VAL A 170 28.86 17.63 -2.10
N ASN A 171 28.89 18.96 -2.15
CA ASN A 171 30.01 19.70 -2.72
C ASN A 171 31.20 19.58 -1.77
N PRO A 172 32.29 18.87 -2.14
CA PRO A 172 33.51 18.93 -1.36
C PRO A 172 34.14 20.32 -1.49
N VAL A 173 34.78 20.79 -0.43
CA VAL A 173 35.55 22.06 -0.39
C VAL A 173 36.45 22.15 -1.63
N PRO A 174 36.43 23.26 -2.38
CA PRO A 174 37.04 23.33 -3.70
C PRO A 174 38.57 23.22 -3.61
N LYS A 175 39.14 22.15 -4.18
CA LYS A 175 40.56 22.12 -4.54
C LYS A 175 40.71 22.56 -6.00
N THR A 176 41.62 23.50 -6.19
CA THR A 176 42.01 24.12 -7.45
C THR A 176 42.63 23.10 -8.41
N THR A 177 41.85 22.63 -9.39
CA THR A 177 42.24 22.39 -10.81
C THR A 177 41.10 21.66 -11.52
N LYS A 178 40.49 22.32 -12.52
CA LYS A 178 39.34 21.81 -13.26
C LYS A 178 39.79 20.78 -14.31
N ARG A 179 39.40 19.51 -14.16
CA ARG A 179 39.06 18.64 -15.30
C ARG A 179 37.54 18.49 -15.33
N LYS A 180 36.90 18.92 -16.42
CA LYS A 180 35.46 18.65 -16.67
C LYS A 180 35.30 17.13 -16.77
N ARG A 181 34.71 16.51 -15.75
CA ARG A 181 34.29 15.10 -15.81
C ARG A 181 32.94 15.07 -16.49
N VAL A 182 32.84 14.35 -17.60
CA VAL A 182 31.56 13.95 -18.19
C VAL A 182 30.79 13.21 -17.09
N THR A 183 29.57 13.66 -16.79
CA THR A 183 28.70 13.04 -15.81
C THR A 183 28.09 11.78 -16.41
N GLU A 184 28.85 10.69 -16.40
CA GLU A 184 28.23 9.36 -16.37
C GLU A 184 27.49 9.25 -15.02
N GLY A 185 26.26 8.76 -15.04
CA GLY A 185 25.36 8.73 -13.89
C GLY A 185 25.93 8.02 -12.65
N VAL A 186 25.15 7.99 -11.58
CA VAL A 186 25.55 7.33 -10.32
C VAL A 186 25.73 5.82 -10.56
N LEU A 187 26.99 5.37 -10.66
CA LEU A 187 27.33 3.95 -10.75
C LEU A 187 27.38 3.32 -9.34
N PRO A 188 26.80 2.12 -9.13
CA PRO A 188 26.93 1.41 -7.87
C PRO A 188 28.40 1.14 -7.53
N LYS A 189 28.80 1.30 -6.26
CA LYS A 189 30.13 0.88 -5.77
C LYS A 189 30.24 -0.64 -5.53
N LEU A 190 29.15 -1.38 -5.73
CA LEU A 190 29.14 -2.84 -5.64
C LEU A 190 29.82 -3.42 -6.88
N TYR A 191 30.69 -4.41 -6.69
CA TYR A 191 31.33 -5.14 -7.77
C TYR A 191 30.26 -5.73 -8.71
N CYS A 192 30.24 -5.25 -9.95
CA CYS A 192 29.39 -5.76 -11.01
C CYS A 192 30.28 -6.58 -11.95
N PRO A 193 30.24 -7.92 -11.90
CA PRO A 193 31.07 -8.76 -12.78
C PRO A 193 30.66 -8.62 -14.26
N VAL A 194 29.53 -7.98 -14.53
CA VAL A 194 29.03 -7.68 -15.87
C VAL A 194 29.43 -6.24 -16.23
N SER A 195 30.28 -6.09 -17.25
CA SER A 195 30.59 -4.80 -17.87
C SER A 195 29.31 -4.21 -18.50
N LYS A 196 28.72 -3.18 -17.89
CA LYS A 196 27.46 -2.57 -18.38
C LYS A 196 27.68 -1.61 -19.56
N PRO A 197 26.65 -1.39 -20.42
CA PRO A 197 25.24 -1.75 -20.22
C PRO A 197 24.66 -2.76 -21.24
N ILE A 198 23.75 -3.61 -20.75
CA ILE A 198 22.68 -4.23 -21.56
C ILE A 198 21.50 -3.24 -21.52
N PRO A 199 20.91 -2.84 -22.68
CA PRO A 199 20.34 -3.75 -23.68
C PRO A 199 20.87 -3.53 -25.11
N SER A 200 21.65 -4.48 -25.62
CA SER A 200 21.64 -4.72 -27.06
C SER A 200 20.43 -5.60 -27.37
N ALA A 201 19.69 -5.28 -28.43
CA ALA A 201 18.57 -6.12 -28.89
C ALA A 201 19.01 -7.58 -29.09
N SER A 202 20.28 -7.80 -29.45
CA SER A 202 20.89 -9.12 -29.60
C SER A 202 20.92 -9.97 -28.33
N PHE A 203 21.11 -9.37 -27.14
CA PHE A 203 21.10 -10.12 -25.88
C PHE A 203 19.69 -10.63 -25.58
N THR A 204 18.67 -9.78 -25.76
CA THR A 204 17.28 -10.15 -25.53
C THR A 204 16.84 -11.26 -26.50
N THR A 205 17.21 -11.17 -27.78
CA THR A 205 16.92 -12.20 -28.78
C THR A 205 17.58 -13.53 -28.40
N SER A 206 18.87 -13.52 -28.06
CA SER A 206 19.60 -14.74 -27.68
C SER A 206 19.04 -15.38 -26.42
N LEU A 207 18.64 -14.59 -25.41
CA LEU A 207 18.02 -15.09 -24.19
C LEU A 207 16.65 -15.72 -24.47
N LEU A 208 15.83 -15.10 -25.32
CA LEU A 208 14.53 -15.64 -25.72
C LEU A 208 14.67 -16.96 -26.49
N GLU A 209 15.62 -17.04 -27.41
CA GLU A 209 15.93 -18.28 -28.15
C GLU A 209 16.34 -19.41 -27.21
N GLN A 210 17.22 -19.13 -26.25
CA GLN A 210 17.66 -20.12 -25.25
C GLN A 210 16.50 -20.58 -24.35
N LEU A 211 15.71 -19.64 -23.83
CA LEU A 211 14.57 -19.96 -22.98
C LEU A 211 13.50 -20.77 -23.74
N ASN A 212 13.26 -20.47 -25.02
CA ASN A 212 12.32 -21.20 -25.86
C ASN A 212 12.82 -22.62 -26.19
N ALA A 213 14.13 -22.77 -26.41
CA ALA A 213 14.76 -24.07 -26.65
C ALA A 213 14.66 -24.99 -25.42
N ASP A 214 14.74 -24.43 -24.21
CA ASP A 214 14.64 -25.17 -22.95
C ASP A 214 13.21 -25.66 -22.63
N LYS A 215 12.18 -25.32 -23.43
CA LYS A 215 10.75 -25.68 -23.23
C LYS A 215 10.24 -25.40 -21.81
N ASN A 216 10.86 -24.46 -21.13
CA ASN A 216 10.59 -24.22 -19.72
C ASN A 216 9.42 -23.23 -19.63
N ASP A 217 8.33 -23.59 -18.95
CA ASP A 217 7.18 -22.72 -18.66
C ASP A 217 7.53 -21.68 -17.58
N ALA A 218 8.75 -21.15 -17.67
CA ALA A 218 9.31 -20.21 -16.74
C ALA A 218 8.53 -18.90 -16.87
N GLN A 219 7.96 -18.44 -15.75
CA GLN A 219 7.19 -17.20 -15.68
C GLN A 219 7.96 -15.99 -16.24
N ILE A 220 9.29 -16.06 -16.30
CA ILE A 220 10.15 -15.05 -16.89
C ILE A 220 9.88 -14.81 -18.38
N GLN A 221 9.51 -15.84 -19.16
CA GLN A 221 9.11 -15.67 -20.57
C GLN A 221 7.89 -14.76 -20.72
N LYS A 222 6.98 -14.74 -19.74
CA LYS A 222 5.78 -13.90 -19.75
C LYS A 222 6.08 -12.43 -19.44
N VAL A 223 7.25 -12.12 -18.89
CA VAL A 223 7.68 -10.76 -18.53
C VAL A 223 8.66 -10.17 -19.55
N LEU A 224 9.31 -11.02 -20.36
CA LEU A 224 10.21 -10.57 -21.41
C LEU A 224 9.42 -10.10 -22.65
N PRO A 225 9.82 -8.98 -23.28
CA PRO A 225 9.16 -8.48 -24.47
C PRO A 225 9.34 -9.48 -25.63
N THR A 226 8.25 -9.86 -26.29
CA THR A 226 8.23 -10.79 -27.43
C THR A 226 8.82 -10.22 -28.72
N SER A 227 9.09 -8.90 -28.75
CA SER A 227 9.68 -8.18 -29.88
C SER A 227 10.98 -7.51 -29.46
N PRO A 228 12.03 -7.49 -30.33
CA PRO A 228 13.27 -6.75 -30.10
C PRO A 228 13.07 -5.22 -30.03
N SER A 229 11.95 -4.71 -30.57
CA SER A 229 11.47 -3.35 -30.37
C SER A 229 10.10 -3.38 -29.67
N PRO A 230 10.07 -3.51 -28.34
CA PRO A 230 8.81 -3.47 -27.61
C PRO A 230 8.10 -2.12 -27.81
N PRO A 231 6.76 -2.11 -27.83
CA PRO A 231 6.01 -0.85 -27.88
C PRO A 231 6.37 0.01 -26.67
N SER A 232 6.40 1.33 -26.85
CA SER A 232 6.58 2.26 -25.75
C SER A 232 5.30 2.37 -24.92
N VAL A 233 5.43 2.45 -23.60
CA VAL A 233 4.35 2.72 -22.65
C VAL A 233 4.67 3.96 -21.83
N GLU A 234 3.63 4.69 -21.42
CA GLU A 234 3.80 5.85 -20.56
C GLU A 234 4.33 5.46 -19.18
N SER A 235 5.14 6.33 -18.59
CA SER A 235 5.63 6.28 -17.21
C SER A 235 5.66 7.69 -16.62
N LYS A 236 5.85 7.83 -15.31
CA LYS A 236 6.08 9.14 -14.67
C LYS A 236 7.25 9.94 -15.29
N PHE A 237 8.13 9.28 -16.05
CA PHE A 237 9.31 9.88 -16.69
C PHE A 237 9.20 9.97 -18.22
N GLY A 238 8.01 9.78 -18.79
CA GLY A 238 7.77 9.77 -20.23
C GLY A 238 7.66 8.36 -20.82
N LEU A 239 7.76 8.25 -22.16
CA LEU A 239 7.64 6.98 -22.87
C LEU A 239 8.85 6.06 -22.60
N VAL A 240 8.58 4.84 -22.14
CA VAL A 240 9.59 3.82 -21.84
C VAL A 240 9.24 2.49 -22.52
N PRO A 241 10.22 1.63 -22.84
CA PRO A 241 9.94 0.31 -23.42
C PRO A 241 9.04 -0.56 -22.54
N PHE A 242 8.01 -1.18 -23.13
CA PHE A 242 7.18 -2.21 -22.48
C PHE A 242 8.06 -3.37 -22.01
N GLY A 243 7.87 -3.81 -20.75
CA GLY A 243 8.71 -4.84 -20.13
C GLY A 243 9.95 -4.31 -19.39
N SER A 244 10.23 -3.01 -19.48
CA SER A 244 11.30 -2.39 -18.67
C SER A 244 10.90 -2.28 -17.20
N VAL A 245 11.88 -2.29 -16.29
CA VAL A 245 11.63 -2.11 -14.84
C VAL A 245 10.85 -0.83 -14.55
N ILE A 246 11.14 0.26 -15.29
CA ILE A 246 10.46 1.55 -15.15
C ILE A 246 9.00 1.45 -15.61
N SER A 247 8.69 0.66 -16.65
CA SER A 247 7.30 0.43 -17.10
C SER A 247 6.41 -0.26 -16.04
N TYR A 248 6.99 -1.00 -15.10
CA TYR A 248 6.24 -1.64 -14.01
C TYR A 248 6.23 -0.79 -12.74
N GLN A 249 7.37 -0.25 -12.34
CA GLN A 249 7.55 0.42 -11.05
C GLN A 249 7.13 1.89 -11.07
N GLN A 250 7.16 2.52 -12.24
CA GLN A 250 6.95 3.96 -12.41
C GLN A 250 5.84 4.20 -13.44
N ARG A 251 4.83 3.32 -13.45
CA ARG A 251 3.59 3.58 -14.16
C ARG A 251 3.13 4.99 -13.81
N PRO A 252 2.58 5.75 -14.79
CA PRO A 252 1.93 7.01 -14.47
C PRO A 252 0.99 6.72 -13.32
N GLN A 253 0.99 7.61 -12.32
CA GLN A 253 0.11 7.46 -11.18
C GLN A 253 -1.28 7.18 -11.75
N GLN A 254 -1.80 5.95 -11.56
CA GLN A 254 -3.20 5.68 -11.86
C GLN A 254 -3.94 6.81 -11.16
N LYS A 255 -4.76 7.56 -11.89
CA LYS A 255 -5.57 8.60 -11.26
C LYS A 255 -6.30 7.90 -10.10
N ASP A 256 -6.12 8.38 -8.88
CA ASP A 256 -6.63 7.72 -7.65
C ASP A 256 -8.07 7.24 -7.89
N GLY A 257 -8.28 5.94 -8.12
CA GLY A 257 -9.61 5.38 -8.43
C GLY A 257 -9.73 4.53 -9.71
N ASP A 258 -8.75 4.54 -10.62
CA ASP A 258 -8.73 3.61 -11.76
C ASP A 258 -8.30 2.18 -11.32
N ILE A 259 -8.98 1.15 -11.83
CA ILE A 259 -8.72 -0.28 -11.57
C ILE A 259 -8.44 -0.98 -12.91
N ILE A 260 -7.24 -1.54 -13.07
CA ILE A 260 -6.76 -2.09 -14.35
C ILE A 260 -6.40 -3.56 -14.19
N ASN A 261 -7.24 -4.44 -14.74
CA ASN A 261 -7.04 -5.89 -14.78
C ASN A 261 -6.46 -6.37 -16.12
N HIS A 262 -6.73 -5.65 -17.21
CA HIS A 262 -6.27 -5.94 -18.56
C HIS A 262 -5.33 -4.82 -19.05
N SER A 263 -4.09 -5.16 -19.39
CA SER A 263 -3.06 -4.23 -19.85
C SER A 263 -3.00 -4.06 -21.38
N CYS A 264 -3.93 -4.67 -22.11
CA CYS A 264 -3.95 -4.69 -23.57
C CYS A 264 -4.80 -3.51 -24.09
N GLN A 265 -4.15 -2.46 -24.65
CA GLN A 265 -4.76 -1.27 -25.31
C GLN A 265 -5.15 -0.06 -24.40
N PRO A 266 -5.29 1.17 -24.95
CA PRO A 266 -4.76 2.40 -24.36
C PRO A 266 -5.49 2.87 -23.09
N THR A 267 -4.80 3.72 -22.35
CA THR A 267 -5.03 4.11 -20.95
C THR A 267 -6.41 4.67 -20.63
N TYR A 268 -7.18 5.22 -21.59
CA TYR A 268 -8.61 5.60 -21.51
C TYR A 268 -9.03 6.24 -22.85
N PRO A 269 -9.73 5.59 -23.80
CA PRO A 269 -10.12 6.29 -25.02
C PRO A 269 -11.16 7.37 -24.72
N PRO A 270 -11.29 8.40 -25.58
CA PRO A 270 -12.37 9.38 -25.47
C PRO A 270 -13.76 8.73 -25.60
N PHE A 271 -14.79 9.43 -25.16
CA PHE A 271 -16.18 9.02 -25.43
C PHE A 271 -16.52 9.27 -26.91
N PRO A 272 -17.33 8.41 -27.56
CA PRO A 272 -17.73 8.61 -28.95
C PRO A 272 -18.48 9.93 -29.23
N LEU A 273 -19.26 10.44 -28.27
CA LEU A 273 -20.03 11.69 -28.37
C LEU A 273 -20.83 11.82 -29.70
N PRO A 274 -21.76 10.89 -29.99
CA PRO A 274 -22.45 10.84 -31.27
C PRO A 274 -23.32 12.09 -31.47
N PRO A 275 -23.49 12.54 -32.74
CA PRO A 275 -24.35 13.67 -33.05
C PRO A 275 -25.76 13.48 -32.47
N GLN A 276 -26.31 14.57 -31.92
CA GLN A 276 -27.65 14.60 -31.35
C GLN A 276 -28.55 15.45 -32.24
N VAL A 277 -29.69 14.90 -32.64
CA VAL A 277 -30.66 15.64 -33.45
C VAL A 277 -31.41 16.64 -32.56
N PRO A 278 -31.50 17.93 -32.96
CA PRO A 278 -32.38 18.89 -32.30
C PRO A 278 -33.84 18.47 -32.47
N THR A 279 -34.61 18.47 -31.38
CA THR A 279 -36.01 18.00 -31.39
C THR A 279 -37.02 19.12 -31.12
N ASN A 280 -36.53 20.33 -30.86
CA ASN A 280 -37.37 21.51 -30.60
C ASN A 280 -37.13 22.60 -31.65
N HIS A 281 -38.18 23.34 -31.98
CA HIS A 281 -38.18 24.40 -33.00
C HIS A 281 -38.32 25.81 -32.39
N HIS A 282 -38.00 25.98 -31.10
CA HIS A 282 -38.02 27.28 -30.45
C HIS A 282 -37.06 28.25 -31.15
N VAL A 283 -37.55 29.45 -31.45
CA VAL A 283 -36.74 30.54 -32.00
C VAL A 283 -36.27 31.39 -30.81
N PRO A 284 -34.98 31.30 -30.42
CA PRO A 284 -34.48 32.05 -29.28
C PRO A 284 -34.45 33.56 -29.57
N THR A 285 -34.66 34.36 -28.54
CA THR A 285 -34.35 35.80 -28.57
C THR A 285 -32.84 36.02 -28.67
N GLU A 286 -32.39 37.25 -28.98
CA GLU A 286 -30.96 37.59 -29.07
C GLU A 286 -30.21 37.24 -27.77
N THR A 287 -30.76 37.59 -26.62
CA THR A 287 -30.19 37.26 -25.31
C THR A 287 -30.16 35.75 -25.03
N GLU A 288 -31.22 35.02 -25.41
CA GLU A 288 -31.26 33.56 -25.28
C GLU A 288 -30.22 32.88 -26.18
N GLN A 289 -30.01 33.41 -27.39
CA GLN A 289 -29.02 32.93 -28.34
C GLN A 289 -27.60 33.15 -27.79
N GLU A 290 -27.29 34.31 -27.24
CA GLU A 290 -25.98 34.59 -26.61
C GLU A 290 -25.68 33.64 -25.45
N VAL A 291 -26.64 33.43 -24.56
CA VAL A 291 -26.49 32.49 -23.43
C VAL A 291 -26.29 31.06 -23.93
N PHE A 292 -27.04 30.63 -24.95
CA PHE A 292 -26.90 29.29 -25.53
C PHE A 292 -25.55 29.11 -26.23
N LEU A 293 -25.06 30.12 -26.96
CA LEU A 293 -23.71 30.13 -27.56
C LEU A 293 -22.63 29.97 -26.49
N GLY A 294 -22.80 30.59 -25.32
CA GLY A 294 -21.89 30.40 -24.18
C GLY A 294 -21.87 28.98 -23.59
N LEU A 295 -22.85 28.13 -23.91
CA LEU A 295 -22.85 26.71 -23.52
C LEU A 295 -22.16 25.83 -24.57
N GLN A 296 -21.94 26.32 -25.79
CA GLN A 296 -21.32 25.51 -26.83
C GLN A 296 -19.88 25.17 -26.47
N VAL A 297 -19.48 23.95 -26.81
CA VAL A 297 -18.12 23.45 -26.61
C VAL A 297 -17.67 22.76 -27.88
N THR A 298 -16.38 22.90 -28.21
CA THR A 298 -15.77 22.07 -29.25
C THR A 298 -15.60 20.64 -28.75
N LEU A 299 -15.38 19.70 -29.68
CA LEU A 299 -15.12 18.31 -29.32
C LEU A 299 -13.89 18.17 -28.40
N GLU A 300 -12.84 18.94 -28.69
CA GLU A 300 -11.62 18.98 -27.88
C GLU A 300 -11.91 19.49 -26.45
N HIS A 301 -12.61 20.62 -26.32
CA HIS A 301 -13.01 21.14 -25.01
C HIS A 301 -13.90 20.16 -24.24
N ALA A 302 -14.79 19.44 -24.92
CA ALA A 302 -15.62 18.42 -24.27
C ALA A 302 -14.77 17.31 -23.62
N TYR A 303 -13.70 16.87 -24.29
CA TYR A 303 -12.75 15.91 -23.73
C TYR A 303 -11.91 16.49 -22.60
N GLU A 304 -11.46 17.74 -22.72
CA GLU A 304 -10.72 18.43 -21.66
C GLU A 304 -11.56 18.61 -20.39
N VAL A 305 -12.84 18.98 -20.54
CA VAL A 305 -13.78 19.08 -19.42
C VAL A 305 -13.94 17.72 -18.75
N GLU A 306 -14.17 16.64 -19.51
CA GLU A 306 -14.26 15.29 -18.93
C GLU A 306 -12.98 14.92 -18.17
N GLN A 307 -11.82 15.13 -18.78
CA GLN A 307 -10.54 14.72 -18.21
C GLN A 307 -10.18 15.51 -16.95
N SER A 308 -10.44 16.82 -16.95
CA SER A 308 -10.11 17.73 -15.86
C SER A 308 -11.10 17.64 -14.70
N THR A 309 -12.28 17.04 -14.89
CA THR A 309 -13.36 16.97 -13.88
C THR A 309 -13.63 15.56 -13.34
N ARG A 310 -12.69 14.62 -13.50
CA ARG A 310 -12.83 13.23 -13.01
C ARG A 310 -12.96 13.07 -11.49
N GLU A 311 -12.54 14.08 -10.73
CA GLU A 311 -12.75 14.15 -9.27
C GLU A 311 -14.19 14.62 -8.90
N GLN A 312 -14.99 14.92 -9.92
CA GLN A 312 -16.40 15.30 -9.86
C GLN A 312 -16.72 16.34 -8.77
N SER A 313 -17.42 15.93 -7.71
CA SER A 313 -17.93 16.83 -6.66
C SER A 313 -16.84 17.62 -5.93
N GLN A 314 -15.59 17.13 -5.93
CA GLN A 314 -14.43 17.81 -5.33
C GLN A 314 -13.82 18.87 -6.27
N ASN A 315 -14.26 18.93 -7.52
CA ASN A 315 -13.72 19.81 -8.53
C ASN A 315 -14.64 21.02 -8.76
N LYS A 316 -14.10 22.24 -8.62
CA LYS A 316 -14.89 23.47 -8.83
C LYS A 316 -15.40 23.60 -10.27
N THR A 317 -14.54 23.33 -11.26
CA THR A 317 -14.89 23.37 -12.68
C THR A 317 -16.08 22.45 -12.97
N TRP A 318 -16.14 21.28 -12.34
CA TRP A 318 -17.29 20.37 -12.45
C TRP A 318 -18.61 21.02 -12.03
N HIS A 319 -18.62 21.83 -10.95
CA HIS A 319 -19.82 22.56 -10.54
C HIS A 319 -20.16 23.69 -11.52
N ASP A 320 -19.14 24.43 -11.98
CA ASP A 320 -19.31 25.59 -12.85
C ASP A 320 -19.92 25.19 -14.21
N VAL A 321 -19.42 24.12 -14.84
CA VAL A 321 -19.95 23.63 -16.13
C VAL A 321 -21.36 23.03 -16.02
N ARG A 322 -21.82 22.68 -14.81
CA ARG A 322 -23.17 22.12 -14.60
C ARG A 322 -24.26 23.18 -14.42
N LYS A 323 -23.93 24.38 -13.95
CA LYS A 323 -24.87 25.38 -13.43
C LYS A 323 -26.01 25.75 -14.40
N HIS A 324 -25.76 25.77 -15.70
CA HIS A 324 -26.73 26.16 -16.73
C HIS A 324 -27.12 25.02 -17.68
N ARG A 325 -26.77 23.77 -17.35
CA ARG A 325 -27.11 22.59 -18.15
C ARG A 325 -28.14 21.72 -17.41
N LEU A 326 -28.98 21.03 -18.17
CA LEU A 326 -29.76 19.92 -17.60
C LEU A 326 -28.82 18.73 -17.42
N THR A 327 -28.77 18.20 -16.20
CA THR A 327 -27.92 17.05 -15.86
C THR A 327 -28.75 15.77 -15.84
N SER A 328 -28.13 14.65 -16.24
CA SER A 328 -28.82 13.36 -16.38
C SER A 328 -29.58 12.91 -15.12
N SER A 329 -29.06 13.21 -13.93
CA SER A 329 -29.73 12.93 -12.65
C SER A 329 -31.09 13.63 -12.48
N ASN A 330 -31.34 14.70 -13.24
CA ASN A 330 -32.58 15.47 -13.20
C ASN A 330 -33.54 15.15 -14.37
N PHE A 331 -33.13 14.34 -15.35
CA PHE A 331 -33.91 14.09 -16.56
C PHE A 331 -35.30 13.54 -16.28
N LYS A 332 -35.43 12.60 -15.33
CA LYS A 332 -36.75 12.07 -14.93
C LYS A 332 -37.73 13.16 -14.54
N GLN A 333 -37.27 14.17 -13.80
CA GLN A 333 -38.12 15.25 -13.28
C GLN A 333 -38.68 16.15 -14.38
N VAL A 334 -38.01 16.17 -15.54
CA VAL A 334 -38.43 16.86 -16.76
C VAL A 334 -39.32 15.93 -17.60
N CYS A 335 -38.84 14.74 -17.94
CA CYS A 335 -39.53 13.81 -18.85
C CYS A 335 -40.88 13.31 -18.31
N SER A 336 -41.08 13.24 -16.98
CA SER A 336 -42.37 12.85 -16.41
C SER A 336 -43.25 14.04 -15.99
N ARG A 337 -42.85 15.27 -16.28
CA ARG A 337 -43.58 16.48 -15.89
C ARG A 337 -44.75 16.72 -16.84
N LYS A 338 -45.92 17.04 -16.30
CA LYS A 338 -47.12 17.39 -17.09
C LYS A 338 -47.51 18.87 -17.02
N LYS A 339 -47.09 19.57 -15.96
CA LYS A 339 -47.43 20.98 -15.68
C LYS A 339 -46.36 21.63 -14.81
N ASP A 340 -46.46 22.95 -14.58
CA ASP A 340 -45.60 23.73 -13.68
C ASP A 340 -44.11 23.73 -14.10
N HIS A 341 -43.85 23.75 -15.41
CA HIS A 341 -42.51 23.71 -15.99
C HIS A 341 -41.66 24.93 -15.59
N ALA A 342 -42.23 26.14 -15.59
CA ALA A 342 -41.52 27.36 -15.17
C ALA A 342 -41.05 27.28 -13.70
N SER A 343 -41.90 26.79 -12.79
CA SER A 343 -41.53 26.60 -11.39
C SER A 343 -40.41 25.56 -11.21
N LEU A 344 -40.40 24.51 -12.04
CA LEU A 344 -39.31 23.54 -12.07
C LEU A 344 -37.99 24.18 -12.52
N ALA A 345 -38.03 25.03 -13.56
CA ALA A 345 -36.86 25.74 -14.06
C ALA A 345 -36.25 26.66 -13.00
N VAL A 346 -37.08 27.46 -12.32
CA VAL A 346 -36.64 28.30 -11.19
C VAL A 346 -36.00 27.45 -10.08
N ARG A 347 -36.59 26.29 -9.76
CA ARG A 347 -36.05 25.40 -8.73
C ARG A 347 -34.68 24.86 -9.10
N PHE A 348 -34.45 24.48 -10.36
CA PHE A 348 -33.15 24.02 -10.83
C PHE A 348 -32.08 25.13 -10.75
N LEU A 349 -32.42 26.38 -11.05
CA LEU A 349 -31.48 27.51 -10.95
C LEU A 349 -31.22 28.00 -9.52
N SER A 350 -32.12 27.69 -8.58
CA SER A 350 -32.05 28.13 -7.18
C SER A 350 -31.60 27.02 -6.22
N SER A 351 -31.38 25.81 -6.72
CA SER A 351 -30.98 24.68 -5.87
C SER A 351 -29.63 24.98 -5.23
N LYS A 352 -29.58 24.99 -3.89
CA LYS A 352 -28.30 24.99 -3.17
C LYS A 352 -27.71 23.58 -3.20
N ASN A 353 -26.38 23.48 -3.27
CA ASN A 353 -25.67 22.21 -3.09
C ASN A 353 -25.81 21.74 -1.63
N ILE A 354 -26.90 21.01 -1.34
CA ILE A 354 -27.14 20.39 -0.03
C ILE A 354 -26.59 18.97 -0.09
N GLN A 355 -25.54 18.70 0.68
CA GLN A 355 -25.00 17.35 0.84
C GLN A 355 -25.70 16.65 2.01
N THR A 356 -26.53 15.66 1.70
CA THR A 356 -27.21 14.85 2.73
C THR A 356 -26.27 13.77 3.30
N GLN A 357 -26.60 13.22 4.47
CA GLN A 357 -25.84 12.08 5.04
C GLN A 357 -25.82 10.88 4.11
N ALA A 358 -26.95 10.56 3.46
CA ALA A 358 -27.02 9.49 2.48
C ALA A 358 -26.11 9.73 1.27
N MET A 359 -25.97 11.00 0.82
CA MET A 359 -25.04 11.36 -0.25
C MET A 359 -23.58 11.21 0.19
N LYS A 360 -23.22 11.65 1.40
CA LYS A 360 -21.88 11.45 1.97
C LYS A 360 -21.52 9.97 2.05
N PHE A 361 -22.41 9.17 2.63
CA PHE A 361 -22.25 7.73 2.72
C PHE A 361 -22.04 7.10 1.35
N GLY A 362 -22.84 7.50 0.36
CA GLY A 362 -22.70 7.05 -1.03
C GLY A 362 -21.31 7.34 -1.61
N ILE A 363 -20.85 8.60 -1.49
CA ILE A 363 -19.54 9.05 -1.99
C ILE A 363 -18.38 8.28 -1.32
N GLU A 364 -18.46 8.06 0.00
CA GLU A 364 -17.40 7.38 0.76
C GLU A 364 -17.27 5.89 0.39
N HIS A 365 -18.36 5.22 0.06
CA HIS A 365 -18.37 3.77 -0.24
C HIS A 365 -18.30 3.45 -1.75
N GLU A 366 -18.39 4.46 -2.62
CA GLU A 366 -18.32 4.28 -4.06
C GLU A 366 -17.00 3.63 -4.54
N PRO A 367 -15.81 3.99 -4.01
CA PRO A 367 -14.56 3.32 -4.39
C PRO A 367 -14.55 1.82 -4.05
N GLU A 368 -15.10 1.44 -2.89
CA GLU A 368 -15.20 0.03 -2.48
C GLU A 368 -16.15 -0.76 -3.39
N ALA A 369 -17.28 -0.15 -3.76
CA ALA A 369 -18.22 -0.75 -4.69
C ALA A 369 -17.65 -0.90 -6.12
N ALA A 370 -16.88 0.09 -6.59
CA ALA A 370 -16.16 -0.01 -7.86
C ALA A 370 -15.12 -1.15 -7.85
N LYS A 371 -14.43 -1.33 -6.72
CA LYS A 371 -13.50 -2.44 -6.50
C LYS A 371 -14.21 -3.79 -6.54
N LEU A 372 -15.31 -3.94 -5.81
CA LEU A 372 -16.15 -5.14 -5.85
C LEU A 372 -16.60 -5.48 -7.28
N TYR A 373 -17.05 -4.48 -8.04
CA TYR A 373 -17.44 -4.68 -9.43
C TYR A 373 -16.28 -5.24 -10.27
N SER A 374 -15.09 -4.65 -10.14
CA SER A 374 -13.91 -5.10 -10.88
C SER A 374 -13.47 -6.50 -10.46
N GLU A 375 -13.56 -6.85 -9.17
CA GLU A 375 -13.27 -8.19 -8.65
C GLU A 375 -14.27 -9.24 -9.18
N VAL A 376 -15.56 -8.90 -9.26
CA VAL A 376 -16.62 -9.80 -9.73
C VAL A 376 -16.58 -10.01 -11.25
N THR A 377 -16.30 -8.95 -12.00
CA THR A 377 -16.40 -8.97 -13.47
C THR A 377 -15.06 -9.20 -14.17
N GLY A 378 -13.94 -8.92 -13.49
CA GLY A 378 -12.61 -8.88 -14.11
C GLY A 378 -12.36 -7.65 -14.98
N ASN A 379 -13.33 -6.75 -15.14
CA ASN A 379 -13.23 -5.62 -16.08
C ASN A 379 -12.33 -4.49 -15.57
N ASN A 380 -11.78 -3.71 -16.50
CA ASN A 380 -11.12 -2.44 -16.16
C ASN A 380 -12.19 -1.40 -15.82
N VAL A 381 -11.93 -0.60 -14.80
CA VAL A 381 -12.81 0.45 -14.31
C VAL A 381 -12.02 1.74 -14.21
N TYR A 382 -12.55 2.83 -14.74
CA TYR A 382 -11.87 4.10 -14.78
C TYR A 382 -12.77 5.20 -14.22
N LEU A 383 -12.17 6.21 -13.60
CA LEU A 383 -12.88 7.43 -13.24
C LEU A 383 -13.44 8.13 -14.48
N SER A 384 -14.61 8.74 -14.33
CA SER A 384 -15.24 9.56 -15.38
C SER A 384 -15.58 10.95 -14.86
N GLY A 385 -15.38 11.96 -15.69
CA GLY A 385 -15.72 13.35 -15.37
C GLY A 385 -17.10 13.77 -15.86
N PHE A 386 -17.29 15.08 -16.01
CA PHE A 386 -18.48 15.63 -16.63
C PHE A 386 -18.38 15.57 -18.15
N VAL A 387 -19.38 14.94 -18.76
CA VAL A 387 -19.47 14.76 -20.20
C VAL A 387 -20.49 15.73 -20.77
N ILE A 388 -20.05 16.52 -21.76
CA ILE A 388 -20.88 17.42 -22.56
C ILE A 388 -20.80 16.92 -24.00
N ASN A 389 -21.95 16.71 -24.65
CA ASN A 389 -21.98 16.38 -26.06
C ASN A 389 -22.06 17.69 -26.87
N PRO A 390 -21.11 17.98 -27.77
CA PRO A 390 -21.11 19.22 -28.56
C PRO A 390 -22.41 19.48 -29.35
N SER A 391 -23.13 18.43 -29.77
CA SER A 391 -24.40 18.55 -30.48
C SER A 391 -25.61 18.81 -29.55
N ALA A 392 -25.45 18.67 -28.24
CA ALA A 392 -26.47 18.98 -27.24
C ALA A 392 -25.83 19.69 -26.02
N PRO A 393 -25.25 20.89 -26.22
CA PRO A 393 -24.44 21.58 -25.21
C PRO A 393 -25.23 22.00 -23.97
N HIS A 394 -26.56 22.07 -24.06
CA HIS A 394 -27.47 22.33 -22.94
C HIS A 394 -27.67 21.12 -22.01
N LEU A 395 -27.19 19.94 -22.40
CA LEU A 395 -27.28 18.70 -21.63
C LEU A 395 -25.90 18.26 -21.14
N GLY A 396 -25.85 17.54 -20.02
CA GLY A 396 -24.61 16.93 -19.55
C GLY A 396 -24.84 15.76 -18.59
N ALA A 397 -23.81 14.96 -18.41
CA ALA A 397 -23.85 13.77 -17.56
C ALA A 397 -22.55 13.58 -16.76
N SER A 398 -22.66 12.96 -15.60
CA SER A 398 -21.51 12.43 -14.85
C SER A 398 -21.76 10.95 -14.62
N PRO A 399 -21.21 10.06 -15.45
CA PRO A 399 -21.13 8.64 -15.12
C PRO A 399 -20.26 8.45 -13.89
N ASP A 400 -20.56 7.47 -13.03
CA ASP A 400 -19.71 7.20 -11.86
C ASP A 400 -18.37 6.62 -12.32
N ARG A 401 -18.39 5.62 -13.23
CA ARG A 401 -17.19 5.05 -13.85
C ARG A 401 -17.38 4.77 -15.34
N LYS A 402 -16.26 4.76 -16.07
CA LYS A 402 -16.16 4.15 -17.41
C LYS A 402 -15.61 2.74 -17.26
N VAL A 403 -16.13 1.80 -18.05
CA VAL A 403 -15.72 0.39 -18.01
C VAL A 403 -15.14 -0.02 -19.35
N PHE A 404 -14.09 -0.83 -19.31
CA PHE A 404 -13.59 -1.55 -20.48
C PHE A 404 -13.69 -3.07 -20.28
N VAL A 405 -14.33 -3.72 -21.25
CA VAL A 405 -14.52 -5.17 -21.33
C VAL A 405 -13.76 -5.68 -22.55
N PRO A 406 -12.73 -6.51 -22.39
CA PRO A 406 -12.02 -7.07 -23.53
C PRO A 406 -12.93 -8.02 -24.31
N ASN A 407 -12.79 -8.03 -25.64
CA ASN A 407 -13.51 -8.92 -26.55
C ASN A 407 -15.04 -8.73 -26.63
N ASP A 408 -15.62 -7.71 -25.97
CA ASP A 408 -17.01 -7.31 -26.19
C ASP A 408 -17.11 -6.51 -27.52
N PRO A 409 -18.14 -6.73 -28.37
CA PRO A 409 -18.37 -5.94 -29.58
C PRO A 409 -18.46 -4.42 -29.31
N ASN A 410 -18.90 -4.05 -28.11
CA ASN A 410 -18.92 -2.69 -27.59
C ASN A 410 -18.05 -2.65 -26.33
N PRO A 411 -16.71 -2.59 -26.49
CA PRO A 411 -15.79 -2.81 -25.38
C PRO A 411 -15.84 -1.72 -24.31
N TYR A 412 -16.44 -0.57 -24.60
CA TYR A 412 -16.58 0.54 -23.66
C TYR A 412 -18.03 0.74 -23.26
N GLY A 413 -18.26 0.73 -21.95
CA GLY A 413 -19.53 1.05 -21.34
C GLY A 413 -19.35 1.91 -20.11
N LEU A 414 -20.43 2.05 -19.36
CA LEU A 414 -20.47 2.83 -18.12
C LEU A 414 -20.79 1.92 -16.93
N LEU A 415 -20.52 2.43 -15.74
CA LEU A 415 -20.96 1.84 -14.49
C LEU A 415 -21.59 2.95 -13.64
N GLU A 416 -22.83 2.72 -13.21
CA GLU A 416 -23.59 3.56 -12.29
C GLU A 416 -23.71 2.82 -10.96
N ILE A 417 -23.20 3.42 -9.88
CA ILE A 417 -23.06 2.83 -8.56
C ILE A 417 -24.04 3.48 -7.60
N LYS A 418 -24.73 2.66 -6.81
CA LYS A 418 -25.56 3.13 -5.69
C LYS A 418 -25.19 2.36 -4.42
N CYS A 419 -24.79 3.11 -3.40
CA CYS A 419 -24.45 2.56 -2.09
C CYS A 419 -25.49 3.04 -1.05
N PRO A 420 -26.71 2.45 -1.01
CA PRO A 420 -27.68 2.80 0.01
C PRO A 420 -27.24 2.28 1.39
N ASP A 421 -27.55 3.02 2.46
CA ASP A 421 -27.43 2.53 3.83
C ASP A 421 -28.57 1.54 4.16
N LYS A 422 -28.54 0.39 3.47
CA LYS A 422 -29.50 -0.73 3.61
C LYS A 422 -28.71 -2.03 3.74
N HIS A 423 -29.28 -3.00 4.47
CA HIS A 423 -28.65 -4.31 4.66
C HIS A 423 -28.67 -5.17 3.39
N HIS A 424 -29.80 -5.16 2.67
CA HIS A 424 -30.05 -6.00 1.51
C HIS A 424 -30.63 -5.20 0.34
N PHE A 425 -30.21 -5.50 -0.89
CA PHE A 425 -30.66 -4.78 -2.09
C PHE A 425 -32.17 -4.95 -2.35
N GLU A 426 -32.78 -6.05 -1.91
CA GLU A 426 -34.22 -6.30 -2.09
C GLU A 426 -35.11 -5.24 -1.44
N LYS A 427 -34.57 -4.53 -0.43
CA LYS A 427 -35.26 -3.42 0.26
C LYS A 427 -35.17 -2.11 -0.51
N CYS A 428 -34.54 -2.08 -1.68
CA CYS A 428 -34.39 -0.88 -2.49
C CYS A 428 -35.62 -0.65 -3.37
N ASP A 429 -36.34 0.45 -3.14
CA ASP A 429 -37.63 0.75 -3.79
C ASP A 429 -37.51 1.01 -5.29
N TYR A 430 -36.29 1.20 -5.81
CA TYR A 430 -36.00 1.34 -7.23
C TYR A 430 -35.79 0.00 -7.95
N LEU A 431 -35.67 -1.11 -7.22
CA LEU A 431 -35.64 -2.45 -7.78
C LEU A 431 -37.04 -3.09 -7.75
N LYS A 432 -37.34 -3.94 -8.72
CA LYS A 432 -38.53 -4.79 -8.77
C LYS A 432 -38.13 -6.25 -8.92
N LYS A 433 -38.80 -7.14 -8.17
CA LYS A 433 -38.67 -8.58 -8.37
C LYS A 433 -39.46 -8.99 -9.62
N THR A 434 -38.84 -9.75 -10.50
CA THR A 434 -39.45 -10.30 -11.71
C THR A 434 -40.13 -11.64 -11.39
N ASN A 435 -40.96 -12.12 -12.31
CA ASN A 435 -41.66 -13.40 -12.17
C ASN A 435 -40.69 -14.59 -12.01
N ASN A 436 -39.46 -14.45 -12.50
CA ASN A 436 -38.42 -15.48 -12.43
C ASN A 436 -37.60 -15.38 -11.12
N GLY A 437 -38.01 -14.55 -10.16
CA GLY A 437 -37.35 -14.37 -8.87
C GLY A 437 -36.13 -13.45 -8.88
N THR A 438 -35.67 -12.97 -10.04
CA THR A 438 -34.54 -12.03 -10.16
C THR A 438 -35.00 -10.58 -9.95
N TYR A 439 -34.09 -9.69 -9.58
CA TYR A 439 -34.40 -8.26 -9.43
C TYR A 439 -33.95 -7.48 -10.67
N LYS A 440 -34.67 -6.39 -10.98
CA LYS A 440 -34.33 -5.45 -12.04
C LYS A 440 -34.62 -4.01 -11.64
N LEU A 441 -33.87 -3.06 -12.20
CA LEU A 441 -34.17 -1.63 -12.08
C LEU A 441 -35.55 -1.34 -12.69
N LYS A 442 -36.37 -0.57 -11.97
CA LYS A 442 -37.65 -0.08 -12.49
C LYS A 442 -37.39 0.94 -13.60
N SER A 443 -37.86 0.67 -14.82
CA SER A 443 -37.72 1.57 -15.98
C SER A 443 -38.34 2.96 -15.76
N ILE A 444 -39.34 3.06 -14.88
CA ILE A 444 -39.96 4.34 -14.51
C ILE A 444 -39.15 5.15 -13.50
N HIS A 445 -38.13 4.56 -12.86
CA HIS A 445 -37.36 5.19 -11.78
C HIS A 445 -36.33 6.19 -12.32
N ALA A 446 -35.95 7.18 -11.49
CA ALA A 446 -35.05 8.25 -11.90
C ALA A 446 -33.69 7.75 -12.42
N TYR A 447 -33.11 6.72 -11.80
CA TYR A 447 -31.83 6.14 -12.21
C TYR A 447 -31.86 5.56 -13.63
N TYR A 448 -33.00 5.03 -14.09
CA TYR A 448 -33.11 4.53 -15.47
C TYR A 448 -32.94 5.68 -16.48
N TYR A 449 -33.63 6.81 -16.25
CA TYR A 449 -33.52 8.01 -17.09
C TYR A 449 -32.11 8.62 -17.01
N GLN A 450 -31.48 8.56 -15.84
CA GLN A 450 -30.10 9.02 -15.67
C GLN A 450 -29.13 8.19 -16.53
N MET A 451 -29.23 6.86 -16.47
CA MET A 451 -28.39 5.95 -17.24
C MET A 451 -28.63 6.06 -18.75
N MET A 452 -29.90 6.19 -19.19
CA MET A 452 -30.24 6.44 -20.60
C MET A 452 -29.59 7.73 -21.10
N GLY A 453 -29.68 8.82 -20.33
CA GLY A 453 -29.04 10.08 -20.66
C GLY A 453 -27.52 10.01 -20.69
N GLN A 454 -26.90 9.30 -19.74
CA GLN A 454 -25.45 9.06 -19.73
C GLN A 454 -25.02 8.31 -21.00
N MET A 455 -25.69 7.21 -21.36
CA MET A 455 -25.38 6.43 -22.56
C MET A 455 -25.57 7.24 -23.84
N ALA A 456 -26.66 8.00 -23.94
CA ALA A 456 -26.94 8.84 -25.10
C ALA A 456 -25.88 9.92 -25.33
N LEU A 457 -25.51 10.65 -24.26
CA LEU A 457 -24.57 11.77 -24.36
C LEU A 457 -23.13 11.27 -24.58
N THR A 458 -22.75 10.15 -23.97
CA THR A 458 -21.41 9.54 -24.14
C THR A 458 -21.27 8.77 -25.44
N GLY A 459 -22.35 8.19 -25.96
CA GLY A 459 -22.34 7.25 -27.08
C GLY A 459 -22.04 5.80 -26.72
N THR A 460 -22.02 5.46 -25.44
CA THR A 460 -21.86 4.07 -24.98
C THR A 460 -23.14 3.27 -25.22
N LYS A 461 -23.01 1.96 -25.46
CA LYS A 461 -24.16 1.08 -25.79
C LYS A 461 -24.76 0.36 -24.59
N TRP A 462 -24.10 0.41 -23.46
CA TRP A 462 -24.54 -0.22 -22.22
C TRP A 462 -23.98 0.50 -21.00
N CYS A 463 -24.69 0.35 -19.89
CA CYS A 463 -24.29 0.81 -18.57
C CYS A 463 -24.65 -0.27 -17.55
N ASP A 464 -23.68 -0.71 -16.76
CA ASP A 464 -23.91 -1.64 -15.66
C ASP A 464 -24.42 -0.86 -14.44
N PHE A 465 -25.52 -1.32 -13.86
CA PHE A 465 -26.12 -0.77 -12.65
C PHE A 465 -25.73 -1.63 -11.45
N LEU A 466 -24.91 -1.08 -10.56
CA LEU A 466 -24.47 -1.74 -9.33
C LEU A 466 -25.14 -1.11 -8.12
N VAL A 467 -25.78 -1.93 -7.30
CA VAL A 467 -26.28 -1.55 -5.98
C VAL A 467 -25.50 -2.32 -4.93
N LYS A 468 -24.70 -1.64 -4.11
CA LYS A 468 -23.94 -2.26 -3.02
C LYS A 468 -24.59 -1.94 -1.68
N CYS A 469 -25.16 -2.96 -1.03
CA CYS A 469 -25.68 -2.92 0.32
C CYS A 469 -24.67 -3.52 1.32
N LYS A 470 -24.96 -3.50 2.63
CA LYS A 470 -24.01 -4.04 3.63
C LYS A 470 -23.70 -5.53 3.41
N ASN A 471 -24.73 -6.34 3.18
CA ASN A 471 -24.59 -7.81 3.15
C ASN A 471 -24.52 -8.40 1.74
N ASP A 472 -25.06 -7.71 0.74
CA ASP A 472 -25.18 -8.22 -0.63
C ASP A 472 -25.00 -7.11 -1.67
N TYR A 473 -25.13 -7.46 -2.95
CA TYR A 473 -25.13 -6.53 -4.06
C TYR A 473 -26.08 -7.00 -5.18
N HIS A 474 -26.59 -6.04 -5.96
CA HIS A 474 -27.31 -6.28 -7.22
C HIS A 474 -26.49 -5.73 -8.38
N LEU A 475 -26.33 -6.50 -9.44
CA LEU A 475 -25.63 -6.10 -10.67
C LEU A 475 -26.50 -6.43 -11.89
N GLU A 476 -26.79 -5.43 -12.72
CA GLU A 476 -27.59 -5.58 -13.93
C GLU A 476 -27.02 -4.73 -15.06
N ARG A 477 -26.85 -5.31 -16.26
CA ARG A 477 -26.52 -4.56 -17.46
C ARG A 477 -27.77 -3.95 -18.09
N ILE A 478 -27.76 -2.64 -18.31
CA ILE A 478 -28.80 -1.91 -19.03
C ILE A 478 -28.27 -1.52 -20.41
N MET A 479 -29.01 -1.87 -21.45
CA MET A 479 -28.68 -1.54 -22.84
C MET A 479 -29.23 -0.17 -23.24
N TYR A 480 -28.53 0.54 -24.12
CA TYR A 480 -29.02 1.79 -24.69
C TYR A 480 -30.30 1.56 -25.51
N ASP A 481 -31.32 2.36 -25.24
CA ASP A 481 -32.61 2.36 -25.93
C ASP A 481 -32.79 3.70 -26.67
N GLU A 482 -32.67 3.65 -27.99
CA GLU A 482 -32.76 4.83 -28.85
C GLU A 482 -34.16 5.41 -28.90
N GLU A 483 -35.20 4.58 -28.91
CA GLU A 483 -36.59 5.04 -28.96
C GLU A 483 -36.98 5.76 -27.67
N GLU A 484 -36.54 5.24 -26.52
CA GLU A 484 -36.76 5.90 -25.23
C GLU A 484 -35.94 7.19 -25.14
N TRP A 485 -34.70 7.20 -25.63
CA TRP A 485 -33.90 8.43 -25.67
C TRP A 485 -34.55 9.51 -26.53
N ILE A 486 -35.09 9.19 -27.71
CA ILE A 486 -35.78 10.17 -28.56
C ILE A 486 -36.94 10.83 -27.79
N LYS A 487 -37.77 10.06 -27.08
CA LYS A 487 -38.87 10.60 -26.25
C LYS A 487 -38.35 11.50 -25.13
N MET A 488 -37.28 11.08 -24.46
CA MET A 488 -36.64 11.86 -23.42
C MET A 488 -36.07 13.17 -23.97
N LYS A 489 -35.32 13.11 -25.08
CA LYS A 489 -34.66 14.24 -25.73
C LYS A 489 -35.66 15.30 -26.18
N THR A 490 -36.79 14.90 -26.78
CA THR A 490 -37.91 15.80 -27.11
C THR A 490 -38.41 16.57 -25.88
N SER A 491 -38.60 15.87 -24.77
CA SER A 491 -39.07 16.49 -23.53
C SER A 491 -38.01 17.42 -22.93
N LEU A 492 -36.73 17.06 -23.01
CA LEU A 492 -35.60 17.82 -22.48
C LEU A 492 -35.34 19.08 -23.29
N ASP A 493 -35.36 19.01 -24.62
CA ASP A 493 -35.17 20.17 -25.50
C ASP A 493 -36.32 21.17 -25.30
N LEU A 494 -37.57 20.70 -25.35
CA LEU A 494 -38.73 21.55 -25.11
C LEU A 494 -38.64 22.24 -23.75
N PHE A 495 -38.30 21.49 -22.70
CA PHE A 495 -38.15 22.08 -21.37
C PHE A 495 -37.02 23.10 -21.31
N PHE A 496 -35.86 22.78 -21.89
CA PHE A 496 -34.70 23.65 -21.85
C PHE A 496 -35.00 24.98 -22.54
N PHE A 497 -35.39 24.95 -23.82
CA PHE A 497 -35.55 26.16 -24.61
C PHE A 497 -36.79 26.97 -24.22
N ASN A 498 -37.91 26.33 -23.86
CA ASN A 498 -39.15 27.06 -23.62
C ASN A 498 -39.31 27.53 -22.17
N TYR A 499 -38.57 26.95 -21.22
CA TYR A 499 -38.74 27.26 -19.79
C TYR A 499 -37.44 27.47 -19.03
N TYR A 500 -36.38 26.73 -19.32
CA TYR A 500 -35.13 26.85 -18.55
C TYR A 500 -34.25 28.00 -19.02
N LEU A 501 -34.02 28.12 -20.33
CA LEU A 501 -33.23 29.17 -20.96
C LEU A 501 -33.79 30.58 -20.70
N PRO A 502 -35.11 30.84 -20.85
CA PRO A 502 -35.67 32.13 -20.49
C PRO A 502 -35.42 32.51 -19.01
N GLN A 503 -35.46 31.51 -18.12
CA GLN A 503 -35.21 31.73 -16.69
C GLN A 503 -33.72 31.99 -16.39
N ILE A 504 -32.79 31.40 -17.15
CA ILE A 504 -31.37 31.72 -17.08
C ILE A 504 -31.15 33.19 -17.49
N CYS A 505 -31.74 33.63 -18.59
CA CYS A 505 -31.62 35.00 -19.09
C CYS A 505 -32.26 36.06 -18.18
N SER A 506 -33.24 35.66 -17.34
CA SER A 506 -33.94 36.56 -16.42
C SER A 506 -33.21 36.82 -15.09
N LYS A 507 -32.10 36.13 -14.84
CA LYS A 507 -31.24 36.29 -13.66
C LYS A 507 -30.05 37.17 -13.98
#